data_AF-U2JJ98-F1
#
_entry.id   AF-U2JJ98-F1
#
_cell.length_a   1.000
_cell.length_b   1.000
_cell.length_c   1.000
_cell.angle_alpha   90.00
_cell.angle_beta   90.00
_cell.angle_gamma   90.00
#
_symmetry.space_group_name_H-M   'P 1'
#
loop_
_entity.id
_entity.type
_entity.pdbx_description
1 polymer ?
#
loop_
_entity_poly.entity_id
_entity_poly.type
_entity_poly.pdbx_seq_one_letter_code
_entity_poly.pdbx_strand_id
1 'polypeptide(L)'
;MMNVFKKLKAYLRYREAVRKANEAHERTGERYYVMPASGTKRALLVMDRFNFRRLKHKGYITNKAFVADLERECFYATPYRNGTAEMPASVIELKKQQYYSWCNGKIQHKTKS
;
A
#
# COMPACT_ATOMS: atom_id res chain seq x y z
N MET A 1 7.93 8.52 19.62
CA MET A 1 8.15 7.05 19.71
C MET A 1 6.79 6.37 19.72
N MET A 2 6.56 5.25 19.01
CA MET A 2 5.26 4.55 19.08
C MET A 2 5.15 3.81 20.41
N ASN A 3 4.00 3.96 21.08
CA ASN A 3 3.63 3.04 22.15
C ASN A 3 3.66 1.60 21.60
N VAL A 4 4.20 0.65 22.38
CA VAL A 4 4.31 -0.77 22.07
C VAL A 4 2.99 -1.37 21.56
N PHE A 5 1.86 -1.07 22.22
CA PHE A 5 0.54 -1.56 21.78
C PHE A 5 0.13 -1.01 20.42
N LYS A 6 0.44 0.28 20.15
CA LYS A 6 0.17 0.90 18.84
C LYS A 6 1.05 0.27 17.75
N LYS A 7 2.31 -0.05 18.07
CA LYS A 7 3.24 -0.72 17.15
C LYS A 7 2.78 -2.15 16.86
N LEU A 8 2.32 -2.90 17.86
CA LEU A 8 1.77 -4.26 17.69
C LEU A 8 0.53 -4.24 16.79
N LYS A 9 -0.43 -3.35 17.06
CA LYS A 9 -1.64 -3.21 16.22
C LYS A 9 -1.31 -2.83 14.77
N ALA A 10 -0.33 -1.93 14.59
CA ALA A 10 0.14 -1.56 13.25
C ALA A 10 0.82 -2.74 12.55
N TYR A 11 1.67 -3.49 13.26
CA TYR A 11 2.31 -4.70 12.72
C TYR A 11 1.27 -5.74 12.25
N LEU A 12 0.27 -6.04 13.07
CA LEU A 12 -0.79 -6.99 12.70
C LEU A 12 -1.56 -6.53 11.47
N ARG A 13 -1.94 -5.24 11.40
CA ARG A 13 -2.62 -4.66 10.23
C ARG A 13 -1.78 -4.76 8.96
N TYR A 14 -0.49 -4.44 9.05
CA TYR A 14 0.43 -4.54 7.91
C TYR A 14 0.56 -5.99 7.45
N ARG A 15 0.80 -6.92 8.37
CA ARG A 15 0.93 -8.35 8.06
C ARG A 15 -0.33 -8.90 7.41
N GLU A 16 -1.51 -8.52 7.90
CA GLU A 16 -2.78 -8.94 7.31
C GLU A 16 -2.97 -8.38 5.90
N ALA A 17 -2.62 -7.11 5.66
CA ALA A 17 -2.71 -6.50 4.34
C ALA A 17 -1.75 -7.13 3.33
N VAL A 18 -0.51 -7.42 3.74
CA VAL A 18 0.47 -8.16 2.93
C VAL A 18 -0.03 -9.56 2.59
N ARG A 19 -0.55 -10.29 3.58
CA ARG A 19 -1.16 -11.62 3.36
C ARG A 19 -2.28 -11.55 2.31
N LYS A 20 -3.20 -10.58 2.45
CA LYS A 20 -4.30 -10.38 1.49
C LYS A 20 -3.81 -10.04 0.08
N ALA A 21 -2.73 -9.26 -0.03
CA ALA A 21 -2.13 -8.95 -1.33
C ALA A 21 -1.52 -10.19 -1.98
N ASN A 22 -0.80 -11.01 -1.21
CA ASN A 22 -0.23 -12.26 -1.70
C ASN A 22 -1.32 -13.26 -2.10
N GLU A 23 -2.37 -13.45 -1.28
CA GLU A 23 -3.50 -14.32 -1.62
C GLU A 23 -4.24 -13.87 -2.89
N ALA A 24 -4.38 -12.56 -3.09
CA ALA A 24 -4.96 -12.03 -4.32
C ALA A 24 -4.04 -12.28 -5.53
N HIS A 25 -2.72 -12.11 -5.37
CA HIS A 25 -1.73 -12.41 -6.40
C HIS A 25 -1.70 -13.89 -6.75
N GLU A 26 -1.74 -14.79 -5.78
CA GLU A 26 -1.81 -16.24 -6.01
C GLU A 26 -3.06 -16.63 -6.82
N ARG A 27 -4.18 -15.95 -6.60
CA ARG A 27 -5.45 -16.23 -7.31
C ARG A 27 -5.49 -15.69 -8.73
N THR A 28 -4.95 -14.49 -8.97
CA THR A 28 -5.13 -13.79 -10.27
C THR A 28 -3.84 -13.66 -11.07
N GLY A 29 -2.67 -13.82 -10.44
CA GLY A 29 -1.35 -13.51 -10.99
C GLY A 29 -1.10 -12.02 -11.18
N GLU A 30 -2.05 -11.13 -10.87
CA GLU A 30 -1.89 -9.70 -11.05
C GLU A 30 -1.02 -9.08 -9.94
N ARG A 31 -0.42 -7.93 -10.24
CA ARG A 31 0.39 -7.19 -9.24
C ARG A 31 -0.52 -6.39 -8.31
N TYR A 32 -0.41 -6.64 -7.02
CA TYR A 32 -1.14 -5.92 -5.97
C TYR A 32 -0.22 -5.03 -5.15
N TYR A 33 -0.77 -3.88 -4.73
CA TYR A 33 -0.11 -2.84 -3.95
C TYR A 33 -0.85 -2.64 -2.64
N VAL A 34 -0.10 -2.64 -1.52
CA VAL A 34 -0.63 -2.28 -0.21
C VAL A 34 -0.42 -0.79 -0.01
N MET A 35 -1.52 -0.03 -0.02
CA MET A 35 -1.51 1.44 0.03
C MET A 35 -2.17 1.95 1.31
N PRO A 36 -1.82 3.16 1.78
CA PRO A 36 -2.67 3.87 2.73
C PRO A 36 -4.02 4.17 2.08
N ALA A 37 -5.11 3.97 2.82
CA ALA A 37 -6.43 4.42 2.38
C ALA A 37 -6.56 5.94 2.54
N SER A 38 -7.31 6.57 1.63
CA SER A 38 -7.68 7.98 1.75
C SER A 38 -8.64 8.19 2.92
N GLY A 39 -8.46 9.27 3.68
CA GLY A 39 -9.33 9.68 4.78
C GLY A 39 -8.67 9.71 6.16
N THR A 40 -9.49 9.93 7.19
CA THR A 40 -9.02 10.11 8.59
C THR A 40 -8.67 8.80 9.28
N LYS A 41 -9.22 7.67 8.81
CA LYS A 41 -8.94 6.35 9.36
C LYS A 41 -7.66 5.79 8.75
N ARG A 42 -6.72 5.38 9.62
CA ARG A 42 -5.47 4.71 9.22
C ARG A 42 -5.71 3.27 8.77
N ALA A 43 -6.34 3.10 7.62
CA ALA A 43 -6.58 1.80 6.99
C ALA A 43 -5.57 1.54 5.87
N LEU A 44 -5.33 0.27 5.58
CA LEU A 44 -4.57 -0.18 4.42
C LEU A 44 -5.54 -0.77 3.41
N LEU A 45 -5.33 -0.47 2.13
CA LEU A 45 -6.07 -1.05 1.02
C LEU A 45 -5.12 -1.90 0.17
N VAL A 46 -5.70 -2.90 -0.49
CA VAL A 46 -5.01 -3.73 -1.49
C VAL A 46 -5.58 -3.33 -2.85
N MET A 47 -4.73 -2.85 -3.74
CA MET A 47 -5.11 -2.30 -5.05
C MET A 47 -4.32 -2.98 -6.16
N ASP A 48 -4.95 -3.23 -7.31
CA ASP A 48 -4.25 -3.57 -8.54
C ASP A 48 -4.39 -2.43 -9.58
N ARG A 49 -3.68 -2.56 -10.69
CA ARG A 49 -3.68 -1.54 -11.75
C ARG A 49 -5.03 -1.43 -12.47
N PHE A 50 -5.74 -2.54 -12.62
CA PHE A 50 -7.01 -2.59 -13.34
C PHE A 50 -8.09 -1.83 -12.55
N ASN A 51 -8.24 -2.15 -11.28
CA ASN A 51 -9.14 -1.48 -10.35
C ASN A 51 -8.75 -0.03 -10.15
N PHE A 52 -7.45 0.31 -10.07
CA PHE A 52 -7.01 1.70 -10.02
C PHE A 52 -7.49 2.49 -11.24
N ARG A 53 -7.27 1.98 -12.45
CA ARG A 53 -7.72 2.63 -13.70
C ARG A 53 -9.24 2.75 -13.75
N ARG A 54 -9.97 1.72 -13.32
CA ARG A 54 -11.43 1.72 -13.27
C ARG A 54 -11.97 2.75 -12.27
N LEU A 55 -11.37 2.86 -11.09
CA LEU A 55 -11.75 3.85 -10.07
C LEU A 55 -11.40 5.27 -10.51
N LYS A 56 -10.26 5.46 -11.18
CA LYS A 56 -9.86 6.73 -11.80
C LYS A 56 -10.88 7.17 -12.86
N HIS A 57 -11.25 6.28 -13.77
CA HIS A 57 -12.26 6.56 -14.79
C HIS A 57 -13.63 6.92 -14.19
N LYS A 58 -13.99 6.28 -13.07
CA LYS A 58 -15.24 6.58 -12.35
C LYS A 58 -15.17 7.84 -11.47
N GLY A 59 -14.04 8.53 -11.41
CA GLY A 59 -13.87 9.76 -10.62
C GLY A 59 -13.62 9.56 -9.12
N TYR A 60 -13.46 8.32 -8.63
CA TYR A 60 -13.10 8.06 -7.23
C TYR A 60 -11.63 8.35 -6.92
N ILE A 61 -10.79 8.40 -7.95
CA ILE A 61 -9.38 8.76 -7.88
C ILE A 61 -9.15 9.93 -8.83
N THR A 62 -8.37 10.92 -8.40
CA THR A 62 -8.06 12.08 -9.24
C THR A 62 -7.42 11.67 -10.57
N ASN A 63 -7.78 12.37 -11.66
CA ASN A 63 -7.17 12.14 -12.97
C ASN A 63 -5.65 12.40 -13.00
N LYS A 64 -5.13 13.12 -12.00
CA LYS A 64 -3.69 13.40 -11.83
C LYS A 64 -2.91 12.24 -11.22
N ALA A 65 -3.56 11.19 -10.71
CA ALA A 65 -2.88 10.04 -10.13
C ALA A 65 -2.44 9.05 -11.22
N PHE A 66 -1.20 8.57 -11.12
CA PHE A 66 -0.61 7.62 -12.05
C PHE A 66 -0.31 6.29 -11.39
N VAL A 67 -0.16 5.23 -12.21
CA VAL A 67 0.27 3.91 -11.71
C VAL A 67 1.66 3.99 -11.04
N ALA A 68 2.53 4.88 -11.53
CA ALA A 68 3.83 5.14 -10.90
C ALA A 68 3.70 5.68 -9.45
N ASP A 69 2.62 6.41 -9.14
CA ASP A 69 2.35 6.85 -7.77
C ASP A 69 2.01 5.67 -6.85
N LEU A 70 1.33 4.62 -7.37
CA LEU A 70 1.11 3.39 -6.60
C LEU A 70 2.43 2.73 -6.19
N GLU A 71 3.39 2.64 -7.11
CA GLU A 71 4.71 2.05 -6.83
C GLU A 71 5.51 2.87 -5.82
N ARG A 72 5.45 4.20 -5.96
CA ARG A 72 6.15 5.11 -5.05
C ARG A 72 5.54 5.10 -3.66
N GLU A 73 4.21 5.13 -3.55
CA GLU A 73 3.50 5.37 -2.29
C GLU A 73 3.03 4.10 -1.57
N CYS A 74 3.13 2.92 -2.20
CA CYS A 74 2.82 1.66 -1.52
C CYS A 74 3.79 1.37 -0.38
N PHE A 75 3.33 0.60 0.60
CA PHE A 75 4.17 0.02 1.66
C PHE A 75 4.62 -1.42 1.36
N TYR A 76 4.05 -2.04 0.33
CA TYR A 76 4.41 -3.36 -0.18
C TYR A 76 3.78 -3.56 -1.56
N ALA A 77 4.41 -4.36 -2.41
CA ALA A 77 3.86 -4.81 -3.68
C ALA A 77 4.26 -6.26 -3.96
N THR A 78 3.33 -7.05 -4.50
CA THR A 78 3.62 -8.41 -4.97
C THR A 78 4.44 -8.37 -6.27
N PRO A 79 5.09 -9.46 -6.71
CA PRO A 79 5.71 -9.50 -8.03
C PRO A 79 4.67 -9.39 -9.16
N TYR A 80 5.15 -9.25 -10.40
CA TYR A 80 4.31 -9.45 -11.58
C TYR A 80 4.05 -10.94 -11.80
N ARG A 81 3.08 -11.27 -12.68
CA ARG A 81 2.74 -12.65 -13.05
C ARG A 81 3.95 -13.49 -13.47
N ASN A 82 4.93 -12.89 -14.12
CA ASN A 82 6.16 -13.54 -14.56
C ASN A 82 7.27 -13.61 -13.49
N GLY A 83 6.95 -13.30 -12.22
CA GLY A 83 7.90 -13.27 -11.10
C GLY A 83 8.80 -12.03 -11.06
N THR A 84 8.74 -11.15 -12.07
CA THR A 84 9.64 -9.99 -12.11
C THR A 84 9.24 -8.89 -11.12
N ALA A 85 10.20 -8.02 -10.81
CA ALA A 85 10.05 -6.90 -9.88
C ALA A 85 9.49 -7.31 -8.51
N GLU A 86 9.85 -8.50 -8.05
CA GLU A 86 9.74 -8.86 -6.65
C GLU A 86 10.54 -7.86 -5.81
N MET A 87 9.98 -7.42 -4.68
CA MET A 87 10.66 -6.47 -3.82
C MET A 87 11.74 -7.19 -3.01
N PRO A 88 13.01 -6.74 -3.05
CA PRO A 88 14.03 -7.28 -2.18
C PRO A 88 13.67 -7.08 -0.70
N ALA A 89 14.12 -7.98 0.18
CA ALA A 89 13.83 -7.93 1.61
C ALA A 89 14.22 -6.58 2.25
N SER A 90 15.34 -5.98 1.82
CA SER A 90 15.78 -4.66 2.28
C SER A 90 14.79 -3.55 1.93
N VAL A 91 14.21 -3.60 0.72
CA VAL A 91 13.20 -2.63 0.26
C VAL A 91 11.88 -2.84 0.99
N ILE A 92 11.49 -4.10 1.26
CA ILE A 92 10.31 -4.42 2.05
C ILE A 92 10.44 -3.82 3.47
N GLU A 93 11.58 -4.00 4.12
CA GLU A 93 11.79 -3.45 5.47
C GLU A 93 11.82 -1.92 5.45
N LEU A 94 12.45 -1.29 4.44
CA LEU A 94 12.41 0.18 4.27
C LEU A 94 10.97 0.69 4.13
N LYS A 95 10.16 0.05 3.29
CA LYS A 95 8.75 0.43 3.05
C LYS A 95 7.87 0.17 4.27
N LYS A 96 8.15 -0.86 5.06
CA LYS A 96 7.52 -1.11 6.35
C LYS A 96 7.89 -0.05 7.39
N GLN A 97 9.12 0.46 7.39
CA GLN A 97 9.49 1.61 8.22
C GLN A 97 8.76 2.90 7.78
N GLN A 98 8.56 3.10 6.48
CA GLN A 98 7.70 4.18 5.97
C GLN A 98 6.25 4.02 6.47
N TYR A 99 5.70 2.81 6.46
CA TYR A 99 4.38 2.52 7.03
C TYR A 99 4.30 2.88 8.53
N TYR A 100 5.31 2.53 9.33
CA TYR A 100 5.32 2.93 10.75
C TYR A 100 5.46 4.44 10.92
N SER A 101 6.20 5.12 10.05
CA SER A 101 6.32 6.57 10.05
C SER A 101 4.99 7.24 9.69
N TRP A 102 4.27 6.70 8.71
CA TRP A 102 2.90 7.11 8.37
C TRP A 102 1.93 6.86 9.54
N CYS A 103 2.02 5.71 10.20
CA CYS A 103 1.26 5.43 11.42
C CYS A 103 1.61 6.38 12.59
N ASN A 104 2.72 7.10 12.55
CA ASN A 104 3.04 8.11 13.55
C ASN A 104 2.56 9.51 13.20
N GLY A 105 1.98 9.70 12.01
CA GLY A 105 1.66 11.03 11.49
C GLY A 105 2.90 11.84 11.09
N LYS A 106 4.08 11.19 11.00
CA LYS A 106 5.32 11.81 10.49
C LYS A 106 5.30 11.99 8.97
N ILE A 107 4.46 11.21 8.28
CA ILE A 107 4.16 11.38 6.86
C ILE A 107 2.73 11.91 6.79
N GLN A 108 2.58 13.21 6.56
CA GLN A 108 1.29 13.84 6.30
C GLN A 108 1.03 13.79 4.79
N HIS A 109 -0.13 13.29 4.37
CA HIS A 109 -0.63 13.66 3.05
C HIS A 109 -0.82 15.18 3.07
N LYS A 110 -0.22 15.90 2.12
CA LYS A 110 -0.66 17.26 1.82
C LYS A 110 -2.10 17.16 1.33
N THR A 111 -3.06 17.39 2.21
CA THR A 111 -4.41 17.76 1.79
C THR A 111 -4.24 19.06 1.01
N LYS A 112 -4.30 19.00 -0.32
CA LYS A 112 -4.48 20.23 -1.10
C LYS A 112 -5.91 20.68 -0.82
N SER A 113 -6.03 21.76 -0.02
CA SER A 113 -7.18 22.66 -0.05
C SER A 113 -7.46 23.14 -1.45
#